data_AF-A0A0B8QGD0-F1
#
_entry.id   AF-A0A0B8QGD0-F1
#
_cell.length_a   1.000
_cell.length_b   1.000
_cell.length_c   1.000
_cell.angle_alpha   90.00
_cell.angle_beta   90.00
_cell.angle_gamma   90.00
#
_symmetry.space_group_name_H-M   'P 1'
#
loop_
_entity.id
_entity.type
_entity.pdbx_description
1 polymer ?
#
loop_
_entity_poly.entity_id
_entity_poly.type
_entity_poly.pdbx_seq_one_letter_code
_entity_poly.pdbx_strand_id
1 'polypeptide(L)'
;MFSQFFASLSKVGKALMLPIASMPAAGILLGIGSANFDIIPPIVSQLMAEAGGAVFGNLPLIFALGVAISFTENDGVGAVAAGIGYYVLVATLKVMAGVLGVDHIDMGVLGGIISGAVGAYMFNRFYTIKMPAYLASLPVSDLFLS
;
A
#
# COMPACT_ATOMS: atom_id res chain seq x y z
N MET A 1 26.28 8.11 -11.85
CA MET A 1 25.56 6.99 -11.20
C MET A 1 25.06 7.34 -9.81
N PHE A 2 25.91 7.82 -8.87
CA PHE A 2 25.46 8.18 -7.51
C PHE A 2 24.39 9.28 -7.43
N SER A 3 24.37 10.24 -8.37
CA SER A 3 23.36 11.31 -8.40
C SER A 3 21.94 10.82 -8.76
N GLN A 4 21.81 9.79 -9.59
CA GLN A 4 20.50 9.19 -9.91
C GLN A 4 19.95 8.40 -8.73
N PHE A 5 20.81 7.68 -8.00
CA PHE A 5 20.42 6.95 -6.78
C PHE A 5 20.00 7.91 -5.65
N PHE A 6 20.75 9.01 -5.46
CA PHE A 6 20.38 10.07 -4.50
C PHE A 6 19.08 10.80 -4.89
N ALA A 7 18.85 11.03 -6.18
CA ALA A 7 17.61 11.63 -6.66
C ALA A 7 16.40 10.70 -6.46
N SER A 8 16.54 9.40 -6.73
CA SER A 8 15.51 8.41 -6.44
C SER A 8 15.24 8.28 -4.94
N LEU A 9 16.27 8.27 -4.10
CA LEU A 9 16.13 8.23 -2.64
C LEU A 9 15.49 9.52 -2.07
N SER A 10 15.76 10.68 -2.69
CA SER A 10 15.12 11.95 -2.32
C SER A 10 13.65 12.01 -2.76
N LYS A 11 13.31 11.43 -3.91
CA LYS A 11 11.90 11.26 -4.34
C LYS A 11 11.15 10.31 -3.41
N VAL A 12 11.75 9.17 -3.05
CA VAL A 12 11.25 8.27 -2.00
C VAL A 12 11.02 9.06 -0.71
N GLY A 13 12.00 9.83 -0.24
CA GLY A 13 11.87 10.64 0.98
C GLY A 13 10.68 11.61 0.97
N LYS A 14 10.42 12.29 -0.15
CA LYS A 14 9.21 13.14 -0.31
C LYS A 14 7.91 12.32 -0.37
N ALA A 15 7.92 11.16 -1.03
CA ALA A 15 6.77 10.25 -1.12
C ALA A 15 6.30 9.77 0.25
N LEU A 16 7.27 9.43 1.11
CA LEU A 16 7.04 8.90 2.44
C LEU A 16 6.46 9.95 3.39
N MET A 17 6.55 11.25 3.07
CA MET A 17 5.97 12.30 3.91
C MET A 17 4.44 12.26 3.95
N LEU A 18 3.76 11.80 2.89
CA LEU A 18 2.29 11.73 2.85
C LEU A 18 1.72 10.76 3.91
N PRO A 19 2.18 9.49 3.98
CA PRO A 19 1.80 8.58 5.06
C PRO A 19 2.23 9.05 6.45
N ILE A 20 3.42 9.64 6.58
CA ILE A 20 3.96 10.05 7.88
C ILE A 20 3.17 11.24 8.44
N ALA A 21 2.63 12.12 7.60
CA ALA A 21 1.83 13.26 8.04
C ALA A 21 0.46 12.85 8.62
N SER A 22 -0.11 11.71 8.23
CA SER A 22 -1.40 11.23 8.77
C SER A 22 -1.26 10.39 10.03
N MET A 23 -0.07 9.82 10.30
CA MET A 23 0.20 9.00 11.49
C MET A 23 -0.06 9.69 12.85
N PRO A 24 0.31 10.97 13.06
CA PRO A 24 0.03 11.65 14.33
C PRO A 24 -1.46 11.70 14.66
N ALA A 25 -2.32 11.93 13.67
CA ALA A 25 -3.76 11.93 13.87
C ALA A 25 -4.28 10.53 14.25
N ALA A 26 -3.79 9.48 13.59
CA ALA A 26 -4.09 8.10 13.95
C ALA A 26 -3.61 7.73 15.37
N GLY A 27 -2.42 8.23 15.76
CA GLY A 27 -1.86 8.03 17.09
C GLY A 27 -2.69 8.70 18.19
N ILE A 28 -3.18 9.92 17.96
CA ILE A 28 -4.10 10.61 18.88
C ILE A 28 -5.42 9.85 19.01
N LEU A 29 -5.99 9.38 17.89
CA LEU A 29 -7.21 8.57 17.87
C LEU A 29 -7.06 7.28 18.70
N LEU A 30 -5.98 6.53 18.47
CA LEU A 30 -5.69 5.31 19.20
C LEU A 30 -5.43 5.59 20.69
N GLY A 31 -4.68 6.65 21.00
CA GLY A 31 -4.37 7.06 22.37
C GLY A 31 -5.62 7.41 23.17
N ILE A 32 -6.49 8.27 22.63
CA ILE A 32 -7.75 8.67 23.27
C ILE A 32 -8.71 7.48 23.37
N GLY A 33 -8.78 6.62 22.35
CA GLY A 33 -9.60 5.42 22.38
C GLY A 33 -9.15 4.40 23.44
N SER A 34 -7.84 4.25 23.65
CA SER A 34 -7.29 3.31 24.64
C SER A 34 -7.42 3.79 26.09
N ALA A 35 -7.46 5.11 26.32
CA ALA A 35 -7.52 5.72 27.64
C ALA A 35 -8.88 5.56 28.33
N ASN A 36 -9.93 5.08 27.62
CA ASN A 36 -11.28 4.81 28.14
C ASN A 36 -11.75 5.85 29.18
N PHE A 37 -11.79 7.12 28.79
CA PHE A 37 -12.23 8.20 29.67
C PHE A 37 -13.68 7.96 30.12
N ASP A 38 -13.96 8.08 31.42
CA ASP A 38 -15.32 7.99 32.00
C ASP A 38 -16.33 9.01 31.40
N ILE A 39 -15.82 10.03 30.71
CA ILE A 39 -16.60 11.09 30.06
C ILE A 39 -17.08 10.65 28.66
N ILE A 40 -16.45 9.65 28.05
CA ILE A 40 -16.71 9.20 26.68
C ILE A 40 -17.40 7.83 26.74
N PRO A 41 -18.53 7.61 26.03
CA PRO A 41 -19.18 6.30 26.00
C PRO A 41 -18.19 5.20 25.55
N PRO A 42 -18.20 4.01 26.20
CA PRO A 42 -17.25 2.93 25.89
C PRO A 42 -17.23 2.53 24.41
N ILE A 43 -18.39 2.63 23.75
CA ILE A 43 -18.55 2.34 22.31
C ILE A 43 -17.75 3.31 21.43
N VAL A 44 -17.65 4.58 21.84
CA VAL A 44 -16.93 5.63 21.10
C VAL A 44 -15.43 5.48 21.32
N SER A 45 -15.00 5.14 22.54
CA SER A 45 -13.60 4.82 22.84
C SER A 45 -13.09 3.60 22.05
N GLN A 46 -13.87 2.53 21.98
CA GLN A 46 -13.56 1.37 21.12
C GLN A 46 -13.51 1.74 19.64
N LEU A 47 -14.48 2.51 19.15
CA LEU A 47 -14.49 2.96 17.75
C LEU A 47 -13.24 3.77 17.39
N MET A 48 -12.82 4.68 18.28
CA MET A 48 -11.61 5.50 18.07
C MET A 48 -10.33 4.66 18.12
N ALA A 49 -10.26 3.67 19.03
CA ALA A 49 -9.14 2.75 19.11
C ALA A 49 -9.04 1.87 17.86
N GLU A 50 -10.15 1.30 17.40
CA GLU A 50 -10.23 0.46 16.20
C GLU A 50 -9.88 1.26 14.94
N ALA A 51 -10.39 2.50 14.82
CA ALA A 51 -10.10 3.39 13.70
C ALA A 51 -8.62 3.76 13.62
N GLY A 52 -7.99 4.11 14.76
CA GLY A 52 -6.55 4.36 14.81
C GLY A 52 -5.74 3.10 14.50
N GLY A 53 -6.13 1.96 15.08
CA GLY A 53 -5.51 0.65 14.85
C GLY A 53 -5.56 0.21 13.39
N ALA A 54 -6.67 0.45 12.68
CA ALA A 54 -6.80 0.11 11.27
C ALA A 54 -5.79 0.86 10.37
N VAL A 55 -5.46 2.11 10.70
CA VAL A 55 -4.45 2.89 9.96
C VAL A 55 -3.06 2.33 10.19
N PHE A 56 -2.71 1.99 11.44
CA PHE A 56 -1.42 1.38 11.75
C PHE A 56 -1.30 -0.05 11.20
N GLY A 57 -2.38 -0.83 11.20
CA GLY A 57 -2.41 -2.19 10.65
C GLY A 57 -2.25 -2.24 9.13
N ASN A 58 -2.73 -1.21 8.42
CA ASN A 58 -2.57 -1.10 6.96
C ASN A 58 -1.44 -0.15 6.52
N LEU A 59 -0.59 0.25 7.46
CA LEU A 59 0.50 1.19 7.20
C LEU A 59 1.44 0.74 6.08
N PRO A 60 1.84 -0.54 5.96
CA PRO A 60 2.66 -0.99 4.83
C PRO A 60 1.99 -0.76 3.47
N LEU A 61 0.68 -0.93 3.38
CA LEU A 61 -0.09 -0.69 2.15
C LEU A 61 -0.13 0.80 1.81
N ILE A 62 -0.35 1.66 2.80
CA ILE A 62 -0.32 3.13 2.61
C ILE A 62 1.06 3.57 2.09
N PHE A 63 2.13 2.97 2.60
CA PHE A 63 3.50 3.19 2.12
C PHE A 63 3.74 2.65 0.70
N ALA A 64 3.23 1.47 0.37
CA ALA A 64 3.31 0.91 -0.98
C ALA A 64 2.66 1.83 -2.02
N LEU A 65 1.46 2.34 -1.71
CA LEU A 65 0.73 3.30 -2.53
C LEU A 65 1.49 4.64 -2.65
N GLY A 66 1.96 5.19 -1.54
CA GLY A 66 2.69 6.46 -1.53
C GLY A 66 4.00 6.41 -2.34
N VAL A 67 4.77 5.33 -2.20
CA VAL A 67 5.98 5.10 -3.00
C VAL A 67 5.63 4.99 -4.48
N ALA A 68 4.58 4.25 -4.83
CA ALA A 68 4.18 4.08 -6.22
C ALA A 68 3.81 5.41 -6.88
N ILE A 69 2.91 6.19 -6.26
CA ILE A 69 2.47 7.50 -6.77
C ILE A 69 3.66 8.45 -7.00
N SER A 70 4.67 8.42 -6.13
CA SER A 70 5.84 9.29 -6.28
C SER A 70 6.78 8.90 -7.42
N PHE A 71 6.78 7.64 -7.84
CA PHE A 71 7.60 7.17 -8.95
C PHE A 71 6.86 7.16 -10.28
N THR A 72 5.51 7.16 -10.27
CA THR A 72 4.66 7.15 -11.47
C THR A 72 4.13 8.54 -11.86
N GLU A 73 4.78 9.61 -11.39
CA GLU A 73 4.43 11.01 -11.73
C GLU A 73 2.94 11.35 -11.53
N ASN A 74 2.34 10.81 -10.46
CA ASN A 74 0.92 10.98 -10.11
C ASN A 74 -0.08 10.25 -11.02
N ASP A 75 0.35 9.20 -11.75
CA ASP A 75 -0.57 8.26 -12.41
C ASP A 75 -1.12 7.25 -11.38
N GLY A 76 -2.42 7.33 -11.12
CA GLY A 76 -3.14 6.50 -10.15
C GLY A 76 -3.14 5.01 -10.49
N VAL A 77 -2.95 4.63 -11.76
CA VAL A 77 -2.91 3.22 -12.17
C VAL A 77 -1.68 2.53 -11.60
N GLY A 78 -0.55 3.25 -11.49
CA GLY A 78 0.67 2.75 -10.87
C GLY A 78 0.50 2.44 -9.38
N ALA A 79 -0.30 3.26 -8.68
CA ALA A 79 -0.63 3.03 -7.29
C ALA A 79 -1.45 1.75 -7.10
N VAL A 80 -2.46 1.54 -7.94
CA VAL A 80 -3.29 0.33 -7.90
C VAL A 80 -2.44 -0.93 -8.17
N ALA A 81 -1.55 -0.87 -9.17
CA ALA A 81 -0.65 -1.98 -9.48
C ALA A 81 0.27 -2.33 -8.29
N ALA A 82 0.83 -1.32 -7.62
CA ALA A 82 1.63 -1.51 -6.42
C ALA A 82 0.82 -2.06 -5.23
N GLY A 83 -0.43 -1.63 -5.06
CA GLY A 83 -1.35 -2.14 -4.05
C GLY A 83 -1.64 -3.63 -4.26
N ILE A 84 -1.91 -4.04 -5.50
CA ILE A 84 -2.09 -5.45 -5.86
C ILE A 84 -0.79 -6.23 -5.61
N GLY A 85 0.36 -5.69 -6.02
CA GLY A 85 1.68 -6.30 -5.77
C GLY A 85 1.96 -6.51 -4.28
N TYR A 86 1.53 -5.58 -3.43
CA TYR A 86 1.68 -5.69 -1.98
C TYR A 86 0.86 -6.85 -1.42
N TYR A 87 -0.39 -7.01 -1.86
CA TYR A 87 -1.20 -8.17 -1.45
C TYR A 87 -0.62 -9.50 -1.92
N VAL A 88 -0.06 -9.55 -3.13
CA VAL A 88 0.66 -10.74 -3.62
C VAL A 88 1.86 -11.05 -2.73
N LEU A 89 2.64 -10.05 -2.36
CA LEU A 89 3.78 -10.20 -1.45
C LEU A 89 3.35 -10.75 -0.08
N VAL A 90 2.28 -10.21 0.52
CA VAL A 90 1.73 -10.71 1.79
C VAL A 90 1.25 -12.16 1.67
N ALA A 91 0.59 -12.52 0.55
CA ALA A 91 0.16 -13.89 0.30
C ALA A 91 1.35 -14.86 0.21
N THR A 92 2.43 -14.49 -0.50
CA THR A 92 3.65 -15.30 -0.55
C THR A 92 4.35 -15.43 0.80
N LEU A 93 4.39 -14.35 1.60
CA LEU A 93 4.95 -14.40 2.95
C LEU A 93 4.14 -15.32 3.87
N LYS A 94 2.81 -15.34 3.74
CA LYS A 94 1.94 -16.25 4.50
C LYS A 94 2.24 -17.72 4.19
N VAL A 95 2.49 -18.06 2.93
CA VAL A 95 2.89 -19.42 2.53
C VAL A 95 4.25 -19.77 3.11
N MET A 96 5.23 -18.85 3.05
CA MET A 96 6.55 -19.06 3.63
C MET A 96 6.53 -19.16 5.17
N ALA A 97 5.65 -18.41 5.84
CA ALA A 97 5.47 -18.46 7.29
C ALA A 97 5.00 -19.86 7.72
N GLY A 98 4.07 -20.47 6.97
CA GLY A 98 3.63 -21.86 7.20
C GLY A 98 4.74 -22.90 7.02
N VAL A 99 5.73 -22.65 6.15
CA VAL A 99 6.89 -23.52 5.96
C VAL A 99 7.94 -23.34 7.07
N LEU A 100 8.07 -22.12 7.59
CA LEU A 100 9.02 -21.77 8.66
C LEU A 100 8.47 -22.03 10.07
N GLY A 101 7.18 -22.39 10.20
CA GLY A 101 6.54 -22.65 11.49
C GLY A 101 6.30 -21.39 12.32
N VAL A 102 6.17 -20.23 11.67
CA VAL A 102 5.91 -18.94 12.31
C VAL A 102 4.50 -18.48 11.97
N ASP A 103 3.75 -17.95 12.94
CA ASP A 103 2.34 -17.56 12.75
C ASP A 103 2.15 -16.42 11.73
N HIS A 104 3.10 -15.49 11.65
CA HIS A 104 3.07 -14.38 10.69
C HIS A 104 4.49 -13.82 10.45
N ILE A 105 4.78 -13.45 9.20
CA ILE A 105 5.99 -12.70 8.85
C ILE A 105 5.56 -11.31 8.41
N ASP A 106 5.60 -10.37 9.36
CA ASP A 106 5.31 -8.97 9.08
C ASP A 106 6.59 -8.25 8.71
N MET A 107 6.77 -8.01 7.40
CA MET A 107 7.85 -7.16 6.89
C MET A 107 7.59 -5.65 7.13
N GLY A 108 6.47 -5.31 7.75
CA GLY A 108 6.07 -3.95 8.10
C GLY A 108 6.19 -2.98 6.93
N VAL A 109 6.60 -1.76 7.25
CA VAL A 109 6.73 -0.65 6.28
C VAL A 109 7.72 -0.96 5.16
N LEU A 110 8.78 -1.71 5.47
CA LEU A 110 9.82 -2.05 4.51
C LEU A 110 9.28 -2.95 3.40
N GLY A 111 8.43 -3.92 3.73
CA GLY A 111 7.74 -4.76 2.73
C GLY A 111 6.85 -3.94 1.80
N GLY A 112 6.16 -2.93 2.35
CA GLY A 112 5.38 -1.95 1.60
C GLY A 112 6.22 -1.14 0.61
N ILE A 113 7.34 -0.57 1.07
CA ILE A 113 8.24 0.24 0.24
C ILE A 113 8.84 -0.59 -0.90
N ILE A 114 9.30 -1.81 -0.62
CA ILE A 114 9.88 -2.71 -1.63
C ILE A 114 8.82 -3.07 -2.68
N SER A 115 7.63 -3.48 -2.24
CA SER A 115 6.53 -3.80 -3.16
C SER A 115 6.13 -2.59 -4.01
N GLY A 116 6.04 -1.41 -3.41
CA GLY A 116 5.73 -0.16 -4.09
C GLY A 116 6.78 0.23 -5.13
N ALA A 117 8.05 0.10 -4.79
CA ALA A 117 9.16 0.38 -5.70
C ALA A 117 9.19 -0.61 -6.87
N VAL A 118 8.97 -1.91 -6.62
CA VAL A 118 8.89 -2.94 -7.67
C VAL A 118 7.68 -2.71 -8.57
N GLY A 119 6.51 -2.42 -7.99
CA GLY A 119 5.29 -2.10 -8.72
C GLY A 119 5.44 -0.88 -9.63
N ALA A 120 6.02 0.21 -9.11
CA ALA A 120 6.29 1.41 -9.89
C ALA A 120 7.33 1.19 -10.99
N TYR A 121 8.37 0.40 -10.70
CA TYR A 121 9.38 0.04 -11.70
C TYR A 121 8.78 -0.79 -12.84
N MET A 122 7.98 -1.80 -12.53
CA MET A 122 7.25 -2.58 -13.54
C MET A 122 6.25 -1.71 -14.30
N PHE A 123 5.49 -0.85 -13.63
CA PHE A 123 4.55 0.06 -14.28
C PHE A 123 5.26 0.97 -15.29
N ASN A 124 6.34 1.66 -14.89
CA ASN A 124 7.11 2.51 -15.80
C ASN A 124 7.75 1.73 -16.96
N ARG A 125 8.00 0.42 -16.80
CA ARG A 125 8.53 -0.44 -17.86
C ARG A 125 7.47 -0.96 -18.83
N PHE A 126 6.26 -1.26 -18.34
CA PHE A 126 5.19 -1.91 -19.12
C PHE A 126 4.09 -0.95 -19.60
N TYR A 127 3.94 0.23 -18.99
CA TYR A 127 2.93 1.23 -19.36
C TYR A 127 3.16 1.85 -20.75
N THR A 128 4.41 1.85 -21.24
CA THR A 128 4.74 2.30 -22.60
C THR A 128 4.42 1.25 -23.68
N ILE A 129 4.10 0.00 -23.29
CA ILE A 129 3.73 -1.04 -24.26
C ILE A 129 2.29 -0.79 -24.70
N LYS A 130 2.13 -0.14 -25.85
CA LYS A 130 0.85 -0.06 -26.56
C LYS A 130 0.40 -1.48 -26.91
N MET A 131 -0.73 -1.91 -26.35
CA MET A 131 -1.34 -3.18 -26.73
C MET A 131 -1.72 -3.14 -28.22
N PRO A 132 -1.41 -4.18 -29.02
CA PRO A 132 -1.99 -4.34 -30.35
C PRO A 132 -3.51 -4.30 -30.26
N ALA A 133 -4.18 -3.62 -31.19
CA ALA A 133 -5.61 -3.29 -31.16
C ALA A 133 -6.59 -4.48 -31.02
N TYR A 134 -6.11 -5.73 -31.05
CA TYR A 134 -6.92 -6.95 -30.99
C TYR A 134 -7.50 -7.29 -29.60
N LEU A 135 -6.98 -6.73 -28.50
CA LEU A 135 -7.52 -6.98 -27.13
C LEU A 135 -8.50 -5.90 -26.64
N ALA A 136 -8.56 -4.74 -27.29
CA ALA A 136 -9.38 -3.60 -26.85
C ALA A 136 -10.84 -3.66 -27.34
N SER A 137 -11.14 -4.49 -28.34
CA SER A 137 -12.43 -4.51 -29.02
C SER A 137 -13.15 -5.86 -28.95
N LEU A 138 -12.85 -6.75 -28.02
CA LEU A 138 -13.70 -7.93 -27.81
C LEU A 138 -14.99 -7.46 -27.11
N PRO A 139 -16.14 -7.45 -27.80
CA PRO A 139 -17.40 -7.10 -27.17
C PRO A 139 -17.73 -8.17 -26.13
N VAL A 140 -17.74 -7.76 -24.87
CA VAL A 140 -18.10 -8.60 -23.70
C VAL A 140 -19.56 -9.10 -23.79
N SER A 141 -20.33 -8.66 -24.79
CA SER A 141 -21.72 -9.07 -25.01
C SER A 141 -21.90 -10.51 -25.48
N ASP A 142 -20.88 -11.15 -26.07
CA ASP A 142 -21.04 -12.51 -26.64
C ASP A 142 -20.72 -13.65 -25.66
N LEU A 143 -20.22 -13.35 -24.45
CA LEU A 143 -19.85 -14.37 -23.47
C LEU A 143 -20.98 -14.74 -22.47
N PHE A 144 -22.13 -14.07 -22.54
CA PHE A 144 -23.26 -14.27 -21.60
C PHE A 144 -24.50 -14.94 -22.24
N LEU A 145 -24.40 -15.41 -23.48
CA LEU A 145 -25.53 -16.02 -24.22
C LEU A 145 -25.26 -17.46 -24.70
N SER A 146 -24.56 -18.29 -23.92
CA SER A 146 -24.54 -19.75 -24.13
C SER A 146 -24.61 -20.51 -22.81
#